data_AF-A0A644UUP1-F1
#
_entry.id   AF-A0A644UUP1-F1
#
_cell.length_a   1.000
_cell.length_b   1.000
_cell.length_c   1.000
_cell.angle_alpha   90.00
_cell.angle_beta   90.00
_cell.angle_gamma   90.00
#
_symmetry.space_group_name_H-M   'P 1'
#
loop_
_entity.id
_entity.type
_entity.pdbx_description
1 polymer ?
#
loop_
_entity_poly.entity_id
_entity_poly.type
_entity_poly.pdbx_seq_one_letter_code
_entity_poly.pdbx_strand_id
1 'polypeptide(L)'
;MLLTMCLAWIEYLLRLISTAMRGSARANQAMSIQGEQVSEASSKPYEIRRHEMQPYFDLEAFMSMSKETRLGGAILERLVGLWGEWLPQLNVCEIAAGKISYLAVWLPEEVENFVDEAWGKSASDGFMINNLAQFMCMAAVQEALPQVEDAGCAPSPRPTETLREALASLGIEYREAFGTLTRRYAVVTHYPFKGGCEICHLQAQCPKGQGQAESPSILLPGHEAEAGDN
;
A
#
# COMPACT_ATOMS: atom_id res chain seq x y z
N MET A 1 -33.99 -30.17 -22.37
CA MET A 1 -32.68 -29.79 -22.92
C MET A 1 -31.96 -28.66 -22.16
N LEU A 2 -32.59 -27.96 -21.20
CA LEU A 2 -31.91 -26.92 -20.39
C LEU A 2 -31.18 -27.46 -19.14
N LEU A 3 -31.49 -28.66 -18.64
CA LEU A 3 -30.82 -29.24 -17.46
C LEU A 3 -29.46 -29.90 -17.76
N THR A 4 -29.17 -30.28 -19.00
CA THR A 4 -27.91 -30.93 -19.38
C THR A 4 -26.75 -29.94 -19.59
N MET A 5 -27.05 -28.66 -19.87
CA MET A 5 -26.02 -27.62 -20.02
C MET A 5 -25.43 -27.17 -18.67
N CYS A 6 -26.19 -27.24 -17.58
CA CYS A 6 -25.73 -26.81 -16.25
C CYS A 6 -24.71 -27.80 -15.65
N LEU A 7 -24.91 -29.10 -15.88
CA LEU A 7 -23.99 -30.15 -15.41
C LEU A 7 -22.64 -30.11 -16.14
N ALA A 8 -22.63 -29.79 -17.43
CA ALA A 8 -21.39 -29.66 -18.20
C ALA A 8 -20.51 -28.48 -17.73
N TRP A 9 -21.13 -27.38 -17.28
CA TRP A 9 -20.41 -26.22 -16.73
C TRP A 9 -19.82 -26.50 -15.34
N ILE A 10 -20.55 -27.22 -14.50
CA ILE A 10 -20.07 -27.63 -13.17
C ILE A 10 -18.90 -28.62 -13.31
N GLU A 11 -18.98 -29.59 -14.22
CA GLU A 11 -17.86 -30.50 -14.48
C GLU A 11 -16.63 -29.78 -15.07
N TYR A 12 -16.82 -28.76 -15.91
CA TYR A 12 -15.73 -27.95 -16.44
C TYR A 12 -15.04 -27.13 -15.33
N LEU A 13 -15.81 -26.52 -14.42
CA LEU A 13 -15.29 -25.76 -13.29
C LEU A 13 -14.53 -26.67 -12.31
N LEU A 14 -15.06 -27.87 -12.02
CA LEU A 14 -14.40 -28.86 -11.16
C LEU A 14 -13.11 -29.40 -11.80
N ARG A 15 -13.07 -29.58 -13.13
CA ARG A 15 -11.85 -29.93 -13.85
C ARG A 15 -10.80 -28.83 -13.78
N LEU A 16 -11.19 -27.57 -13.96
CA LEU A 16 -10.30 -26.41 -13.86
C LEU A 16 -9.67 -26.28 -12.46
N ILE A 17 -10.48 -26.40 -11.40
CA ILE A 17 -10.00 -26.38 -10.02
C ILE A 17 -9.06 -27.56 -9.75
N SER A 18 -9.38 -28.75 -10.28
CA SER A 18 -8.54 -29.94 -10.12
C SER A 18 -7.21 -29.86 -10.89
N THR A 19 -7.17 -29.20 -12.06
CA THR A 19 -5.92 -28.91 -12.78
C THR A 19 -5.09 -27.83 -12.10
N ALA A 20 -5.71 -26.79 -11.52
CA ALA A 20 -5.03 -25.76 -10.75
C ALA A 20 -4.40 -26.35 -9.46
N MET A 21 -5.13 -27.19 -8.74
CA MET A 21 -4.61 -27.87 -7.55
C MET A 21 -3.51 -28.90 -7.88
N ARG A 22 -3.59 -29.59 -9.02
CA ARG A 22 -2.50 -30.49 -9.48
C ARG A 22 -1.27 -29.74 -9.99
N GLY A 23 -1.44 -28.55 -10.56
CA GLY A 23 -0.34 -27.64 -10.90
C GLY A 23 0.39 -27.14 -9.66
N SER A 24 -0.38 -26.72 -8.64
CA SER A 24 0.15 -26.28 -7.34
C SER A 24 0.86 -27.41 -6.57
N ALA A 25 0.30 -28.63 -6.57
CA ALA A 25 0.92 -29.78 -5.90
C ALA A 25 2.21 -30.27 -6.58
N ARG A 26 2.34 -30.17 -7.92
CA ARG A 26 3.58 -30.50 -8.64
C ARG A 26 4.63 -29.39 -8.57
N ALA A 27 4.23 -28.12 -8.44
CA ALA A 27 5.15 -27.03 -8.16
C ALA A 27 5.76 -27.14 -6.74
N ASN A 28 4.96 -27.55 -5.76
CA ASN A 28 5.41 -27.68 -4.36
C ASN A 28 6.29 -28.91 -4.09
N GLN A 29 6.40 -29.86 -5.02
CA GLN A 29 7.21 -31.08 -4.85
C GLN A 29 8.54 -31.05 -5.62
N ALA A 30 8.82 -29.98 -6.37
CA ALA A 30 10.07 -29.78 -7.12
C ALA A 30 11.03 -28.74 -6.49
N MET A 31 10.67 -28.13 -5.35
CA MET A 31 11.55 -27.24 -4.57
C MET A 31 11.85 -27.84 -3.20
N SER A 32 12.49 -29.01 -3.21
CA SER A 32 13.15 -29.57 -2.01
C SER A 32 14.49 -30.17 -2.44
N ILE A 33 15.39 -29.30 -2.89
CA ILE A 33 16.82 -29.58 -2.97
C ILE A 33 17.53 -28.33 -2.45
N GLN A 34 18.07 -28.49 -1.26
CA GLN A 34 19.12 -27.75 -0.59
C GLN A 34 19.78 -26.64 -1.42
N GLY A 35 19.39 -25.40 -1.12
CA GLY A 35 20.20 -24.21 -1.29
C GLY A 35 20.42 -23.64 0.10
N GLU A 36 21.49 -24.08 0.75
CA GLU A 36 22.01 -23.48 1.97
C GLU A 36 22.39 -22.04 1.66
N GLN A 37 21.49 -21.09 1.93
CA GLN A 37 21.86 -19.68 1.98
C GLN A 37 22.64 -19.47 3.27
N VAL A 38 23.96 -19.67 3.16
CA VAL A 38 24.92 -18.91 3.95
C VAL A 38 24.71 -17.45 3.57
N SER A 39 23.80 -16.76 4.27
CA SER A 39 23.71 -15.32 4.19
C SER A 39 24.95 -14.76 4.88
N GLU A 40 25.92 -14.34 4.06
CA GLU A 40 26.91 -13.34 4.44
C GLU A 40 26.23 -12.28 5.30
N ALA A 41 26.63 -12.20 6.57
CA ALA A 41 26.26 -11.12 7.48
C ALA A 41 26.96 -9.83 7.01
N SER A 42 26.56 -9.31 5.86
CA SER A 42 26.69 -7.89 5.57
C SER A 42 25.69 -7.20 6.50
N SER A 43 26.17 -6.69 7.63
CA SER A 43 25.35 -6.00 8.63
C SER A 43 24.76 -4.73 8.03
N LYS A 44 23.68 -4.87 7.26
CA LYS A 44 22.93 -3.74 6.74
C LYS A 44 22.49 -2.89 7.93
N PRO A 45 22.54 -1.55 7.84
CA PRO A 45 22.17 -0.67 8.94
C PRO A 45 20.66 -0.66 9.24
N TYR A 46 19.89 -1.53 8.57
CA TYR A 46 18.45 -1.69 8.71
C TYR A 46 18.02 -3.16 8.61
N GLU A 47 16.88 -3.46 9.22
CA GLU A 47 16.15 -4.72 9.08
C GLU A 47 14.80 -4.45 8.40
N ILE A 48 14.35 -5.34 7.52
CA ILE A 48 13.05 -5.23 6.85
C ILE A 48 12.20 -6.43 7.25
N ARG A 49 11.01 -6.19 7.80
CA ARG A 49 10.04 -7.21 8.15
C ARG A 49 8.77 -7.00 7.33
N ARG A 50 8.36 -8.03 6.59
CA ARG A 50 7.11 -7.99 5.82
C ARG A 50 5.94 -8.31 6.73
N HIS A 51 4.83 -7.62 6.49
CA HIS A 51 3.55 -7.90 7.12
C HIS A 51 2.57 -8.43 6.07
N GLU A 52 1.89 -9.52 6.39
CA GLU A 52 0.70 -9.93 5.67
C GLU A 52 -0.47 -9.12 6.23
N MET A 53 -1.06 -8.27 5.40
CA MET A 53 -2.23 -7.46 5.74
C MET A 53 -3.33 -7.69 4.72
N GLN A 54 -4.58 -7.65 5.19
CA GLN A 54 -5.76 -7.80 4.35
C GLN A 54 -6.78 -6.73 4.71
N PRO A 55 -6.50 -5.45 4.38
CA PRO A 55 -7.50 -4.41 4.54
C PRO A 55 -8.77 -4.79 3.81
N TYR A 56 -9.90 -4.41 4.39
CA TYR A 56 -11.19 -4.58 3.74
C TYR A 56 -11.52 -3.35 2.89
N PHE A 57 -12.31 -3.55 1.84
CA PHE A 57 -12.75 -2.44 1.01
C PHE A 57 -13.91 -1.71 1.70
N ASP A 58 -13.60 -0.65 2.44
CA ASP A 58 -14.61 0.23 3.03
C ASP A 58 -15.16 1.19 1.97
N LEU A 59 -16.38 0.90 1.50
CA LEU A 59 -17.05 1.70 0.47
C LEU A 59 -17.31 3.15 0.92
N GLU A 60 -17.66 3.35 2.19
CA GLU A 60 -17.99 4.67 2.70
C GLU A 60 -16.74 5.54 2.81
N ALA A 61 -15.66 5.00 3.36
CA ALA A 61 -14.38 5.68 3.43
C ALA A 61 -13.83 5.97 2.03
N PHE A 62 -13.95 5.02 1.10
CA PHE A 62 -13.55 5.21 -0.30
C PHE A 62 -14.32 6.38 -0.95
N MET A 63 -15.66 6.39 -0.86
CA MET A 63 -16.48 7.46 -1.43
C MET A 63 -16.15 8.82 -0.80
N SER A 64 -15.94 8.86 0.51
CA SER A 64 -15.54 10.08 1.23
C SER A 64 -14.19 10.61 0.74
N MET A 65 -13.22 9.72 0.52
CA MET A 65 -11.90 10.07 -0.01
C MET A 65 -11.98 10.55 -1.46
N SER A 66 -12.68 9.82 -2.32
CA SER A 66 -12.82 10.12 -3.75
C SER A 66 -13.78 11.28 -4.04
N LYS A 67 -14.46 11.82 -3.01
CA LYS A 67 -15.48 12.88 -3.10
C LYS A 67 -16.69 12.49 -3.95
N GLU A 68 -16.97 11.19 -4.00
CA GLU A 68 -18.14 10.67 -4.68
C GLU A 68 -19.33 10.60 -3.71
N THR A 69 -20.50 11.02 -4.18
CA THR A 69 -21.74 10.90 -3.40
C THR A 69 -22.57 9.69 -3.83
N ARG A 70 -22.25 9.10 -4.98
CA ARG A 70 -22.93 7.94 -5.55
C ARG A 70 -22.01 7.20 -6.51
N LEU A 71 -22.01 5.87 -6.42
CA LEU A 71 -21.38 4.99 -7.40
C LEU A 71 -22.41 4.18 -8.17
N GLY A 72 -22.25 4.11 -9.50
CA GLY A 72 -23.02 3.21 -10.34
C GLY A 72 -22.63 1.75 -10.10
N GLY A 73 -23.58 0.82 -10.21
CA GLY A 73 -23.34 -0.60 -9.92
C GLY A 73 -22.18 -1.21 -10.73
N ALA A 74 -22.07 -0.88 -12.02
CA ALA A 74 -20.98 -1.35 -12.88
C ALA A 74 -19.60 -0.80 -12.46
N ILE A 75 -19.55 0.44 -11.97
CA ILE A 75 -18.30 1.04 -11.46
C ILE A 75 -17.91 0.35 -10.16
N LEU A 76 -18.86 0.15 -9.24
CA LEU A 76 -18.62 -0.54 -7.98
C LEU A 76 -18.11 -1.97 -8.19
N GLU A 77 -18.78 -2.75 -9.04
CA GLU A 77 -18.38 -4.13 -9.37
C GLU A 77 -16.95 -4.17 -9.91
N ARG A 78 -16.60 -3.23 -10.79
CA ARG A 78 -15.24 -3.10 -11.31
C ARG A 78 -14.22 -2.76 -10.22
N LEU A 79 -14.52 -1.80 -9.34
CA LEU A 79 -13.61 -1.41 -8.25
C LEU A 79 -13.39 -2.56 -7.27
N VAL A 80 -14.43 -3.32 -6.93
CA VAL A 80 -14.32 -4.53 -6.10
C VAL A 80 -13.47 -5.60 -6.79
N GLY A 81 -13.64 -5.79 -8.10
CA GLY A 81 -12.82 -6.71 -8.89
C GLY A 81 -11.33 -6.34 -8.84
N LEU A 82 -11.02 -5.06 -9.09
CA LEU A 82 -9.65 -4.55 -9.01
C LEU A 82 -9.08 -4.61 -7.59
N TRP A 83 -9.88 -4.34 -6.57
CA TRP A 83 -9.46 -4.51 -5.17
C TRP A 83 -8.99 -5.94 -4.91
N GLY A 84 -9.78 -6.94 -5.32
CA GLY A 84 -9.42 -8.35 -5.15
C GLY A 84 -8.17 -8.76 -5.94
N GLU A 85 -7.95 -8.17 -7.12
CA GLU A 85 -6.76 -8.42 -7.95
C GLU A 85 -5.49 -7.79 -7.37
N TRP A 86 -5.59 -6.58 -6.81
CA TRP A 86 -4.44 -5.82 -6.32
C TRP A 86 -4.10 -6.09 -4.86
N LEU A 87 -5.05 -6.55 -4.04
CA LEU A 87 -4.81 -6.83 -2.62
C LEU A 87 -3.62 -7.80 -2.40
N PRO A 88 -3.45 -8.91 -3.14
CA PRO A 88 -2.28 -9.79 -3.00
C PRO A 88 -0.96 -9.15 -3.45
N GLN A 89 -1.01 -8.03 -4.17
CA GLN A 89 0.15 -7.29 -4.67
C GLN A 89 0.54 -6.13 -3.74
N LEU A 90 -0.28 -5.82 -2.73
CA LEU A 90 -0.01 -4.78 -1.75
C LEU A 90 1.16 -5.20 -0.87
N ASN A 91 2.20 -4.38 -0.86
CA ASN A 91 3.37 -4.62 -0.03
C ASN A 91 3.28 -3.77 1.23
N VAL A 92 3.46 -4.41 2.39
CA VAL A 92 3.53 -3.73 3.69
C VAL A 92 4.74 -4.22 4.46
N CYS A 93 5.60 -3.30 4.88
CA CYS A 93 6.84 -3.63 5.59
C CYS A 93 7.09 -2.67 6.75
N GLU A 94 7.61 -3.22 7.85
CA GLU A 94 8.38 -2.46 8.83
C GLU A 94 9.84 -2.36 8.36
N ILE A 95 10.40 -1.16 8.38
CA ILE A 95 11.82 -0.89 8.20
C ILE A 95 12.38 -0.42 9.54
N ALA A 96 13.15 -1.26 10.22
CA ALA A 96 13.82 -0.90 11.47
C ALA A 96 15.23 -0.36 11.17
N ALA A 97 15.47 0.91 11.48
CA ALA A 97 16.73 1.62 11.27
C ALA A 97 17.27 2.16 12.61
N GLY A 98 18.08 1.35 13.29
CA GLY A 98 18.59 1.67 14.62
C GLY A 98 17.48 1.69 15.67
N LYS A 99 17.18 2.87 16.23
CA LYS A 99 16.13 3.06 17.26
C LYS A 99 14.78 3.50 16.68
N ILE A 100 14.72 3.77 15.38
CA ILE A 100 13.52 4.26 14.71
C ILE A 100 13.05 3.19 13.74
N SER A 101 11.75 2.88 13.78
CA SER A 101 11.11 2.05 12.77
C SER A 101 10.17 2.91 11.91
N TYR A 102 9.96 2.43 10.68
CA TYR A 102 9.09 3.05 9.70
C TYR A 102 8.15 2.01 9.11
N LEU A 103 6.93 2.43 8.77
CA LEU A 103 6.00 1.65 7.99
C LEU A 103 6.13 2.08 6.54
N ALA A 104 6.37 1.15 5.63
CA ALA A 104 6.33 1.35 4.19
C ALA A 104 5.19 0.52 3.58
N VAL A 105 4.31 1.18 2.84
CA VAL A 105 3.18 0.55 2.12
C VAL A 105 3.23 0.98 0.67
N TRP A 106 3.16 0.04 -0.27
CA TRP A 106 3.12 0.39 -1.69
C TRP A 106 2.46 -0.66 -2.59
N LEU A 107 2.01 -0.20 -3.75
CA LEU A 107 1.60 -1.04 -4.87
C LEU A 107 2.69 -1.07 -5.94
N PRO A 108 2.78 -2.15 -6.73
CA PRO A 108 3.85 -2.31 -7.71
C PRO A 108 3.57 -1.51 -8.99
N GLU A 109 4.56 -1.46 -9.88
CA GLU A 109 4.53 -0.67 -11.11
C GLU A 109 3.41 -1.10 -12.08
N GLU A 110 2.99 -2.36 -12.03
CA GLU A 110 1.90 -2.90 -12.83
C GLU A 110 0.58 -2.17 -12.55
N VAL A 111 0.33 -1.79 -11.29
CA VAL A 111 -0.85 -1.00 -10.90
C VAL A 111 -0.78 0.41 -11.48
N GLU A 112 0.41 1.01 -11.47
CA GLU A 112 0.66 2.33 -12.07
C GLU A 112 0.39 2.35 -13.57
N ASN A 113 0.92 1.36 -14.29
CA ASN A 113 0.69 1.19 -15.72
C ASN A 113 -0.80 0.98 -16.03
N PHE A 114 -1.50 0.18 -15.22
CA PHE A 114 -2.93 -0.04 -15.37
C PHE A 114 -3.73 1.27 -15.22
N VAL A 115 -3.38 2.09 -14.22
CA VAL A 115 -4.02 3.40 -14.02
C VAL A 115 -3.75 4.32 -15.21
N ASP A 116 -2.53 4.38 -15.73
CA ASP A 116 -2.20 5.21 -16.90
C ASP A 116 -2.96 4.78 -18.16
N GLU A 117 -3.09 3.47 -18.39
CA GLU A 117 -3.95 2.96 -19.45
C GLU A 117 -5.41 3.35 -19.27
N ALA A 118 -5.92 3.33 -18.03
CA ALA A 118 -7.28 3.75 -17.75
C ALA A 118 -7.47 5.24 -18.04
N TRP A 119 -6.53 6.10 -17.66
CA TRP A 119 -6.54 7.53 -18.02
C TRP A 119 -6.52 7.75 -19.53
N GLY A 120 -5.73 6.97 -20.27
CA GLY A 120 -5.68 7.03 -21.73
C GLY A 120 -6.99 6.65 -22.42
N LYS A 121 -7.83 5.85 -21.76
CA LYS A 121 -9.13 5.39 -22.27
C LYS A 121 -10.28 6.32 -21.83
N SER A 122 -10.29 6.73 -20.57
CA SER A 122 -11.34 7.56 -19.97
C SER A 122 -10.83 8.30 -18.73
N ALA A 123 -11.04 9.61 -18.70
CA ALA A 123 -10.69 10.43 -17.54
C ALA A 123 -11.48 10.05 -16.27
N SER A 124 -12.76 9.68 -16.40
CA SER A 124 -13.57 9.27 -15.25
C SER A 124 -13.09 7.93 -14.68
N ASP A 125 -12.75 6.97 -15.56
CA ASP A 125 -12.29 5.67 -15.13
C ASP A 125 -10.89 5.76 -14.52
N GLY A 126 -9.98 6.49 -15.18
CA GLY A 126 -8.66 6.79 -14.66
C GLY A 126 -8.72 7.44 -13.27
N PHE A 127 -9.63 8.40 -13.07
CA PHE A 127 -9.85 9.02 -11.76
C PHE A 127 -10.28 8.00 -10.70
N MET A 128 -11.30 7.19 -10.97
CA MET A 128 -11.82 6.21 -10.00
C MET A 128 -10.78 5.13 -9.65
N ILE A 129 -10.06 4.64 -10.64
CA ILE A 129 -9.05 3.59 -10.49
C ILE A 129 -7.81 4.14 -9.77
N ASN A 130 -7.42 5.39 -10.05
CA ASN A 130 -6.36 6.08 -9.30
C ASN A 130 -6.73 6.22 -7.81
N ASN A 131 -7.97 6.65 -7.51
CA ASN A 131 -8.44 6.73 -6.13
C ASN A 131 -8.42 5.36 -5.46
N LEU A 132 -8.76 4.27 -6.17
CA LEU A 132 -8.71 2.92 -5.60
C LEU A 132 -7.31 2.54 -5.13
N ALA A 133 -6.29 2.79 -5.96
CA ALA A 133 -4.90 2.50 -5.61
C ALA A 133 -4.44 3.32 -4.39
N GLN A 134 -4.78 4.61 -4.34
CA GLN A 134 -4.48 5.47 -3.18
C GLN A 134 -5.19 5.00 -1.91
N PHE A 135 -6.48 4.65 -2.04
CA PHE A 135 -7.30 4.16 -0.94
C PHE A 135 -6.73 2.87 -0.36
N MET A 136 -6.29 1.93 -1.21
CA MET A 136 -5.70 0.66 -0.77
C MET A 136 -4.45 0.87 0.09
N CYS A 137 -3.54 1.76 -0.31
CA CYS A 137 -2.38 2.08 0.52
C CYS A 137 -2.78 2.70 1.86
N MET A 138 -3.75 3.62 1.87
CA MET A 138 -4.21 4.26 3.10
C MET A 138 -4.97 3.32 4.03
N ALA A 139 -5.75 2.39 3.50
CA ALA A 139 -6.46 1.38 4.28
C ALA A 139 -5.46 0.47 5.03
N ALA A 140 -4.38 0.04 4.37
CA ALA A 140 -3.32 -0.71 5.05
C ALA A 140 -2.56 0.12 6.09
N VAL A 141 -2.33 1.41 5.83
CA VAL A 141 -1.73 2.31 6.84
C VAL A 141 -2.64 2.43 8.07
N GLN A 142 -3.95 2.59 7.88
CA GLN A 142 -4.91 2.72 8.99
C GLN A 142 -5.09 1.41 9.77
N GLU A 143 -5.03 0.25 9.10
CA GLU A 143 -5.02 -1.05 9.78
C GLU A 143 -3.77 -1.22 10.65
N ALA A 144 -2.61 -0.80 10.16
CA ALA A 144 -1.34 -0.87 10.87
C ALA A 144 -1.21 0.20 11.99
N LEU A 145 -1.75 1.39 11.74
CA LEU A 145 -1.65 2.59 12.57
C LEU A 145 -3.01 3.30 12.67
N PRO A 146 -3.96 2.79 13.48
CA PRO A 146 -5.30 3.36 13.59
C PRO A 146 -5.33 4.85 13.95
N GLN A 147 -4.31 5.34 14.67
CA GLN A 147 -4.13 6.74 15.03
C GLN A 147 -4.09 7.69 13.82
N VAL A 148 -3.74 7.19 12.63
CA VAL A 148 -3.72 7.98 11.39
C VAL A 148 -5.11 8.48 11.01
N GLU A 149 -6.18 7.74 11.37
CA GLU A 149 -7.55 8.16 11.13
C GLU A 149 -7.91 9.41 11.95
N ASP A 150 -7.63 9.37 13.25
CA ASP A 150 -7.89 10.50 14.17
C ASP A 150 -6.98 11.71 13.88
N ALA A 151 -5.71 11.47 13.54
CA ALA A 151 -4.75 12.52 13.20
C ALA A 151 -5.03 13.16 11.82
N GLY A 152 -5.82 12.49 10.95
CA GLY A 152 -6.19 12.94 9.61
C GLY A 152 -5.09 12.81 8.54
N CYS A 153 -3.88 12.37 8.92
CA CYS A 153 -2.77 12.15 8.01
C CYS A 153 -1.68 11.24 8.61
N ALA A 154 -0.91 10.59 7.74
CA ALA A 154 0.33 9.89 8.11
C ALA A 154 1.53 10.83 7.83
N PRO A 155 2.29 11.26 8.85
CA PRO A 155 3.40 12.17 8.64
C PRO A 155 4.54 11.48 7.88
N SER A 156 5.09 12.18 6.88
CA SER A 156 6.26 11.71 6.14
C SER A 156 7.52 11.92 7.01
N PRO A 157 8.34 10.88 7.24
CA PRO A 157 9.60 11.02 7.97
C PRO A 157 10.63 11.80 7.14
N ARG A 158 11.64 12.35 7.82
CA ARG A 158 12.84 12.86 7.15
C ARG A 158 13.61 11.69 6.52
N PRO A 159 14.00 11.76 5.23
CA PRO A 159 14.67 10.68 4.50
C PRO A 159 16.15 10.58 4.88
N THR A 160 16.46 9.97 6.02
CA THR A 160 17.85 9.67 6.43
C THR A 160 18.54 8.77 5.40
N GLU A 161 19.88 8.74 5.37
CA GLU A 161 20.64 7.86 4.47
C GLU A 161 20.20 6.39 4.62
N THR A 162 20.13 5.90 5.86
CA THR A 162 19.69 4.52 6.14
C THR A 162 18.28 4.24 5.63
N LEU A 163 17.34 5.18 5.78
CA LEU A 163 15.99 5.01 5.26
C LEU A 163 15.99 5.01 3.72
N ARG A 164 16.77 5.89 3.08
CA ARG A 164 16.89 5.94 1.60
C ARG A 164 17.48 4.65 1.05
N GLU A 165 18.52 4.10 1.67
CA GLU A 165 19.10 2.80 1.29
C GLU A 165 18.09 1.65 1.44
N ALA A 166 17.31 1.65 2.53
CA ALA A 166 16.28 0.64 2.76
C ALA A 166 15.17 0.71 1.70
N LEU A 167 14.66 1.91 1.42
CA LEU A 167 13.64 2.17 0.40
C LEU A 167 14.15 1.78 -1.01
N ALA A 168 15.40 2.08 -1.33
CA ALA A 168 16.02 1.66 -2.58
C ALA A 168 16.13 0.14 -2.72
N SER A 169 16.43 -0.58 -1.62
CA SER A 169 16.46 -2.04 -1.64
C SER A 169 15.08 -2.69 -1.89
N LEU A 170 14.01 -1.92 -1.67
CA LEU A 170 12.62 -2.29 -1.93
C LEU A 170 12.12 -1.83 -3.31
N GLY A 171 12.95 -1.13 -4.10
CA GLY A 171 12.56 -0.57 -5.41
C GLY A 171 11.58 0.59 -5.32
N ILE A 172 11.60 1.33 -4.19
CA ILE A 172 10.78 2.51 -3.91
C ILE A 172 11.66 3.70 -3.49
N GLU A 173 12.73 3.96 -4.22
CA GLU A 173 13.74 4.99 -3.93
C GLU A 173 13.11 6.36 -3.62
N TYR A 174 13.67 7.07 -2.65
CA TYR A 174 13.30 8.45 -2.37
C TYR A 174 13.98 9.42 -3.35
N ARG A 175 13.18 10.23 -4.05
CA ARG A 175 13.64 11.27 -4.97
C ARG A 175 13.71 12.61 -4.26
N GLU A 176 14.89 12.94 -3.72
CA GLU A 176 15.11 14.17 -2.95
C GLU A 176 14.68 15.44 -3.69
N ALA A 177 14.97 15.54 -4.99
CA ALA A 177 14.62 16.70 -5.80
C ALA A 177 13.10 16.97 -5.88
N PHE A 178 12.28 15.94 -5.65
CA PHE A 178 10.82 16.01 -5.76
C PHE A 178 10.10 15.73 -4.44
N GLY A 179 10.83 15.43 -3.35
CA GLY A 179 10.25 15.07 -2.05
C GLY A 179 9.28 13.88 -2.11
N THR A 180 9.49 12.94 -3.03
CA THR A 180 8.54 11.84 -3.32
C THR A 180 9.26 10.51 -3.54
N LEU A 181 8.55 9.40 -3.44
CA LEU A 181 9.07 8.07 -3.75
C LEU A 181 9.01 7.79 -5.27
N THR A 182 9.76 6.81 -5.77
CA THR A 182 9.71 6.40 -7.19
C THR A 182 8.40 5.77 -7.58
N ARG A 183 7.68 5.16 -6.63
CA ARG A 183 6.33 4.65 -6.83
C ARG A 183 5.29 5.72 -6.50
N ARG A 184 4.30 5.88 -7.38
CA ARG A 184 3.16 6.80 -7.19
C ARG A 184 2.28 6.38 -6.02
N TYR A 185 2.07 5.08 -5.88
CA TYR A 185 1.23 4.52 -4.83
C TYR A 185 2.14 3.95 -3.75
N ALA A 186 2.81 4.85 -3.02
CA ALA A 186 3.64 4.47 -1.88
C ALA A 186 3.50 5.49 -0.75
N VAL A 187 3.52 4.98 0.47
CA VAL A 187 3.48 5.76 1.71
C VAL A 187 4.59 5.24 2.62
N VAL A 188 5.35 6.17 3.21
CA VAL A 188 6.28 5.88 4.30
C VAL A 188 5.96 6.78 5.48
N THR A 189 5.82 6.19 6.66
CA THR A 189 5.53 6.92 7.91
C THR A 189 6.24 6.29 9.10
N HIS A 190 6.21 6.94 10.26
CA HIS A 190 6.80 6.40 11.47
C HIS A 190 6.03 5.17 11.99
N TYR A 191 6.76 4.19 12.50
CA TYR A 191 6.18 2.98 13.11
C TYR A 191 6.88 2.71 14.45
N PRO A 192 6.16 2.63 15.59
CA PRO A 192 4.74 2.95 15.76
C PRO A 192 4.43 4.43 15.45
N PHE A 193 3.14 4.78 15.44
CA PHE A 193 2.66 6.14 15.16
C PHE A 193 3.38 7.18 16.05
N LYS A 194 3.87 8.24 15.41
CA LYS A 194 4.55 9.36 16.05
C LYS A 194 4.13 10.65 15.37
N GLY A 195 3.59 11.60 16.14
CA GLY A 195 3.26 12.96 15.70
C GLY A 195 2.25 13.08 14.55
N GLY A 196 1.94 14.32 14.20
CA GLY A 196 1.10 14.73 13.07
C GLY A 196 1.85 15.64 12.09
N CYS A 197 1.18 16.68 11.57
CA CYS A 197 1.78 17.57 10.57
C CYS A 197 3.02 18.30 11.09
N GLU A 198 3.17 18.49 12.40
CA GLU A 198 4.29 19.19 13.03
C GLU A 198 5.65 18.50 12.87
N ILE A 199 5.67 17.19 12.61
CA ILE A 199 6.90 16.44 12.32
C ILE A 199 7.04 16.06 10.85
N CYS A 200 6.08 16.42 10.01
CA CYS A 200 6.01 15.95 8.64
C CYS A 200 7.07 16.65 7.79
N HIS A 201 7.98 15.88 7.20
CA HIS A 201 9.04 16.39 6.33
C HIS A 201 8.50 17.17 5.12
N LEU A 202 7.29 16.84 4.67
CA LEU A 202 6.63 17.47 3.53
C LEU A 202 5.80 18.70 3.92
N GLN A 203 5.79 19.14 5.18
CA GLN A 203 4.89 20.19 5.68
C GLN A 203 4.92 21.46 4.82
N ALA A 204 6.11 21.97 4.47
CA ALA A 204 6.29 23.19 3.68
C ALA A 204 5.71 23.10 2.25
N GLN A 205 5.50 21.89 1.75
CA GLN A 205 5.00 21.61 0.39
C GLN A 205 3.69 20.80 0.44
N CYS A 206 3.10 20.65 1.63
CA CYS A 206 1.98 19.76 1.85
C CYS A 206 0.72 20.34 1.20
N PRO A 207 0.07 19.63 0.27
CA PRO A 207 -1.14 20.11 -0.38
C PRO A 207 -2.33 20.19 0.59
N LYS A 208 -2.39 19.32 1.62
CA LYS A 208 -3.43 19.39 2.68
C LYS A 208 -3.26 20.62 3.57
N GLY A 209 -2.02 21.02 3.82
CA GLY A 209 -1.66 22.13 4.69
C GLY A 209 -1.46 23.48 3.98
N GLN A 210 -1.53 23.49 2.64
CA GLN A 210 -1.14 24.63 1.80
C GLN A 210 0.26 25.18 2.12
N GLY A 211 1.18 24.32 2.58
CA GLY A 211 2.51 24.73 3.02
C GLY A 211 2.55 25.53 4.33
N GLN A 212 1.43 25.69 5.04
CA GLN A 212 1.38 26.40 6.31
C GLN A 212 1.67 25.45 7.47
N ALA A 213 2.51 25.93 8.41
CA ALA A 213 2.89 25.18 9.61
C ALA A 213 1.69 24.85 10.52
N GLU A 214 0.62 25.64 10.45
CA GLU A 214 -0.63 25.49 11.20
C GLU A 214 -1.66 24.64 10.44
N SER A 215 -1.22 23.55 9.83
CA SER A 215 -2.14 22.58 9.24
C SER A 215 -3.04 21.99 10.34
N PRO A 216 -4.33 21.73 10.08
CA PRO A 216 -5.26 21.20 11.07
C PRO A 216 -5.02 19.69 11.28
N SER A 217 -3.85 19.30 11.78
CA SER A 217 -3.66 17.98 12.38
C SER A 217 -3.99 18.08 13.86
N ILE A 218 -4.84 17.16 14.32
CA ILE A 218 -5.09 17.00 15.74
C ILE A 218 -3.84 16.34 16.35
N LEU A 219 -3.18 17.04 17.27
CA LEU A 219 -2.17 16.44 18.12
C LEU A 219 -2.87 15.41 19.02
N LEU A 220 -2.51 14.14 18.86
CA LEU A 220 -3.06 13.05 19.66
C LEU A 220 -2.30 12.94 20.99
N PRO A 221 -3.01 12.99 22.15
CA PRO A 221 -2.37 12.84 23.45
C PRO A 221 -1.57 11.53 23.57
N GLY A 222 -0.31 11.63 24.00
CA GLY A 222 0.61 10.49 24.13
C GLY A 222 1.39 10.15 22.86
N HIS A 223 1.16 10.87 21.76
CA HIS A 223 1.88 10.72 20.49
C HIS A 223 2.53 12.03 20.03
N GLU A 224 2.66 13.01 20.92
CA GLU A 224 3.30 14.28 20.63
C GLU A 224 4.78 14.10 20.26
N ALA A 225 5.32 15.03 19.48
CA ALA A 225 6.76 15.09 19.24
C ALA A 225 7.51 15.27 20.59
N GLU A 226 8.45 14.39 20.90
CA GLU A 226 9.37 14.60 22.02
C GLU A 226 10.06 15.95 21.84
N ALA A 227 10.00 16.81 22.86
CA ALA A 227 10.61 18.14 22.81
C ALA A 227 12.15 18.02 22.76
N GLY A 228 12.72 18.06 21.54
CA GLY A 228 14.15 18.28 21.30
C GLY A 228 14.82 17.24 20.39
N ASP A 229 15.12 17.64 19.15
CA ASP A 229 16.48 17.93 18.69
C ASP A 229 16.38 18.62 17.32
N ASN A 230 16.60 19.94 17.30
CA ASN A 230 16.75 20.73 16.07
C ASN A 230 18.17 20.60 15.55
#